data_AF-A0A959SVZ4-F1
#
_entry.id   AF-A0A959SVZ4-F1
#
_cell.length_a   1.000
_cell.length_b   1.000
_cell.length_c   1.000
_cell.angle_alpha   90.00
_cell.angle_beta   90.00
_cell.angle_gamma   90.00
#
_symmetry.space_group_name_H-M   'P 1'
#
loop_
_entity.id
_entity.type
_entity.pdbx_description
1 polymer ?
#
loop_
_entity_poly.entity_id
_entity_poly.type
_entity_poly.pdbx_seq_one_letter_code
_entity_poly.pdbx_strand_id
1 'polypeptide(L)' 'MKRFLFLQIFLFVGLVTSFAQLNWQNVDSLYQPLPPSVHIFRTTDQLDGKPNNAYYLVADLRDKKLDFTVDTTYKRRL' A
#
# COMPACT_ATOMS: atom_id res chain seq x y z
N MET A 1 -25.51 -26.45 25.22
CA MET A 1 -24.28 -26.81 24.48
C MET A 1 -24.32 -26.40 23.02
N LYS A 2 -25.35 -26.78 22.23
CA LYS A 2 -25.45 -26.42 20.79
C LYS A 2 -25.37 -24.91 20.50
N ARG A 3 -25.99 -24.04 21.32
CA ARG A 3 -25.96 -22.57 21.15
C ARG A 3 -24.56 -21.95 21.27
N PHE A 4 -23.72 -22.48 22.16
CA PHE A 4 -22.33 -22.04 22.30
C PHE A 4 -21.47 -22.51 21.13
N LEU A 5 -21.76 -23.69 20.58
CA LEU A 5 -21.10 -24.21 19.38
C LEU A 5 -21.37 -23.31 18.17
N PHE A 6 -22.61 -22.85 17.97
CA PHE A 6 -22.95 -21.93 16.87
C PHE A 6 -22.25 -20.57 17.00
N LEU A 7 -22.13 -20.03 18.22
CA LEU A 7 -21.41 -18.77 18.45
C LEU A 7 -19.92 -18.91 18.13
N GLN A 8 -19.29 -20.01 18.52
CA GLN A 8 -17.88 -20.29 18.23
C GLN A 8 -17.64 -20.44 16.72
N ILE A 9 -18.53 -21.13 16.01
CA ILE A 9 -18.46 -21.25 14.55
C ILE A 9 -18.61 -19.87 13.89
N PHE A 10 -19.55 -19.04 14.34
CA PHE A 10 -19.75 -17.69 13.81
C PHE A 10 -18.52 -16.80 13.99
N LEU A 11 -17.89 -16.84 15.17
CA LEU A 11 -16.66 -16.10 15.45
C LEU A 11 -15.48 -16.59 14.61
N PHE A 12 -15.37 -17.90 14.37
CA PHE A 12 -14.31 -18.47 13.55
C PHE A 12 -14.44 -18.08 12.07
N VAL A 13 -15.67 -18.04 11.53
CA VAL A 13 -15.95 -17.61 10.14
C VAL A 13 -15.65 -16.12 9.94
N GLY A 14 -15.87 -15.28 10.95
CA GLY A 14 -15.54 -13.85 10.89
C GLY A 14 -14.04 -13.57 10.77
N LEU A 15 -13.18 -14.41 11.34
CA LEU A 15 -11.72 -14.22 11.28
C LEU A 15 -11.16 -14.53 9.88
N VAL A 16 -11.69 -15.57 9.21
CA VAL A 16 -11.19 -16.03 7.90
C VAL A 16 -11.67 -15.19 6.71
N THR A 17 -12.62 -14.25 6.91
CA THR A 17 -13.21 -13.44 5.84
C THR A 17 -12.65 -12.01 5.76
N SER A 18 -11.62 -11.69 6.53
CA SER A 18 -11.02 -10.35 6.59
C SER A 18 -9.98 -10.07 5.49
N PHE A 19 -10.32 -10.26 4.21
CA PHE A 19 -9.45 -9.96 3.05
C PHE A 19 -9.57 -8.50 2.53
N ALA A 20 -9.73 -7.52 3.42
CA ALA A 20 -9.96 -6.13 3.02
C ALA A 20 -8.67 -5.31 2.78
N GLN A 21 -7.48 -5.87 3.03
CA GLN A 21 -6.21 -5.16 2.87
C GLN A 21 -5.62 -5.37 1.48
N LEU A 22 -5.20 -4.29 0.82
CA LEU A 22 -4.47 -4.35 -0.45
C LEU A 22 -3.11 -5.02 -0.24
N ASN A 23 -2.74 -5.92 -1.15
CA ASN A 23 -1.43 -6.54 -1.23
C ASN A 23 -0.43 -5.57 -1.86
N TRP A 24 0.46 -5.04 -1.02
CA TRP A 24 1.53 -4.14 -1.45
C TRP A 24 2.85 -4.90 -1.54
N GLN A 25 3.48 -4.86 -2.71
CA GLN A 25 4.75 -5.52 -2.99
C GLN A 25 5.85 -4.46 -3.14
N ASN A 26 6.97 -4.63 -2.44
CA ASN A 26 8.14 -3.81 -2.66
C ASN A 26 8.68 -4.05 -4.08
N VAL A 27 8.94 -2.97 -4.81
CA VAL A 27 9.40 -2.98 -6.19
C VAL A 27 10.67 -2.15 -6.40
N ASP A 28 11.48 -1.98 -5.35
CA ASP A 28 12.70 -1.16 -5.39
C ASP A 28 13.64 -1.57 -6.54
N SER A 29 13.72 -2.87 -6.82
CA SER A 29 14.55 -3.42 -7.89
C SER A 29 14.22 -2.89 -9.28
N LEU A 30 12.96 -2.46 -9.51
CA LEU A 30 12.51 -1.94 -10.80
C LEU A 30 12.89 -0.48 -11.03
N TYR A 31 13.28 0.26 -9.99
CA TYR A 31 13.47 1.72 -10.00
C TYR A 31 14.86 2.15 -9.51
N GLN A 32 15.87 1.30 -9.70
CA GLN A 32 17.24 1.62 -9.33
C GLN A 32 17.88 2.64 -10.29
N PRO A 33 18.82 3.48 -9.79
CA PRO A 33 19.30 3.56 -8.41
C PRO A 33 18.32 4.34 -7.51
N LEU A 34 18.05 3.80 -6.32
CA LEU A 34 17.18 4.41 -5.32
C LEU A 34 17.96 4.73 -4.03
N PRO A 35 17.77 5.90 -3.39
CA PRO A 35 18.36 6.15 -2.08
C PRO A 35 17.93 5.07 -1.07
N PRO A 36 18.81 4.59 -0.17
CA PRO A 36 18.47 3.50 0.76
C PRO A 36 17.32 3.79 1.73
N SER A 37 16.97 5.07 1.91
CA SER A 37 15.89 5.55 2.76
C SER A 37 14.53 5.60 2.05
N VAL A 38 14.50 5.25 0.76
CA VAL A 38 13.33 5.32 -0.10
C VAL A 38 12.94 3.92 -0.53
N HIS A 39 11.64 3.62 -0.43
CA HIS A 39 11.07 2.34 -0.84
C HIS A 39 9.80 2.57 -1.66
N ILE A 40 9.65 1.84 -2.75
CA ILE A 40 8.51 1.89 -3.65
C ILE A 40 7.73 0.60 -3.52
N PHE A 41 6.41 0.75 -3.41
CA PHE A 41 5.49 -0.36 -3.34
C PHE A 41 4.46 -0.26 -4.45
N ARG A 42 4.06 -1.41 -4.98
CA ARG A 42 3.05 -1.55 -6.02
C ARG A 42 1.97 -2.50 -5.57
N THR A 43 0.73 -2.22 -5.94
CA THR A 43 -0.37 -3.17 -5.89
C THR A 43 -1.11 -3.20 -7.22
N THR A 44 -1.56 -4.39 -7.61
CA THR A 44 -2.48 -4.60 -8.74
C THR A 44 -3.82 -5.18 -8.29
N ASP A 45 -4.06 -5.19 -6.98
CA ASP A 45 -5.31 -5.67 -6.41
C ASP A 45 -6.45 -4.79 -6.91
N GLN A 46 -7.57 -5.43 -7.26
CA GLN A 46 -8.76 -4.72 -7.71
C GLN A 46 -9.31 -3.85 -6.60
N LEU A 47 -9.70 -2.63 -6.95
CA LEU A 47 -10.39 -1.70 -6.05
C LEU A 47 -11.84 -1.60 -6.51
N ASP A 48 -12.79 -1.93 -5.64
CA ASP A 48 -14.22 -1.97 -5.95
C ASP A 48 -14.55 -2.81 -7.20
N GLY A 49 -13.85 -3.94 -7.38
CA GLY A 49 -14.00 -4.84 -8.52
C GLY A 49 -13.46 -4.30 -9.85
N LYS A 50 -12.77 -3.15 -9.83
CA LYS A 50 -12.16 -2.55 -11.03
C LYS A 50 -10.65 -2.81 -11.06
N PRO A 51 -10.06 -2.95 -12.26
CA PRO A 51 -8.61 -3.00 -12.41
C PRO A 51 -7.95 -1.77 -11.77
N ASN A 52 -6.86 -2.01 -11.04
CA ASN A 52 -6.10 -0.98 -10.36
C ASN A 52 -4.61 -1.30 -10.51
N ASN A 53 -3.80 -0.25 -10.63
CA ASN A 53 -2.34 -0.34 -10.70
C ASN A 53 -1.79 0.86 -9.93
N ALA A 54 -1.71 0.71 -8.62
CA ALA A 54 -1.35 1.78 -7.72
C ALA A 54 0.09 1.62 -7.23
N TYR A 55 0.72 2.76 -6.99
CA TYR A 55 2.07 2.86 -6.44
C TYR A 55 2.03 3.80 -5.24
N TYR A 56 2.80 3.47 -4.20
CA TYR A 56 3.17 4.44 -3.17
C TYR A 56 4.67 4.38 -2.92
N LEU A 57 5.19 5.45 -2.32
CA LEU A 57 6.57 5.57 -1.93
C LEU A 57 6.65 5.96 -0.45
N VAL A 58 7.59 5.36 0.27
CA VAL A 58 7.97 5.72 1.63
C VAL A 58 9.36 6.34 1.55
N ALA A 59 9.54 7.52 2.16
CA ALA A 59 10.83 8.20 2.25
C ALA A 59 11.07 8.68 3.69
N ASP A 60 12.29 8.52 4.20
CA ASP A 60 12.66 9.07 5.51
C ASP A 60 12.90 10.58 5.41
N LEU A 61 12.10 11.36 6.15
CA LEU A 61 12.23 12.82 6.24
C LEU A 61 13.57 13.27 6.87
N ARG A 62 14.27 12.39 7.58
CA ARG A 62 15.57 12.69 8.21
C ARG A 62 16.75 12.45 7.26
N ASP A 63 16.51 11.86 6.09
CA ASP A 63 17.57 11.69 5.11
C ASP A 63 17.92 13.04 4.45
N LYS A 64 19.09 13.57 4.82
CA LYS A 64 19.61 14.84 4.31
C LYS A 64 19.98 14.80 2.82
N LYS A 65 19.98 13.62 2.19
CA LYS A 65 20.18 13.46 0.74
C LYS A 65 18.90 13.67 -0.05
N LEU A 66 17.74 13.70 0.61
CA LEU A 66 16.45 13.96 -0.01
C LEU A 66 16.10 15.44 0.11
N ASP A 67 15.70 16.05 -1.01
CA ASP A 67 15.17 17.40 -1.05
C ASP A 67 13.64 17.36 -1.19
N PHE A 68 12.93 17.85 -0.17
CA PHE A 68 11.48 17.93 -0.16
C PHE A 68 11.06 19.35 -0.50
N THR A 69 10.60 19.55 -1.73
CA THR A 69 10.16 20.84 -2.24
C THR A 69 8.71 20.76 -2.75
N VAL A 70 8.09 21.92 -2.95
CA VAL A 70 6.72 22.05 -3.44
C VAL A 70 6.77 22.59 -4.87
N ASP A 71 6.31 21.81 -5.84
CA ASP A 71 6.01 22.31 -7.18
C ASP A 71 4.58 22.85 -7.21
N THR A 72 4.43 24.17 -7.35
CA THR A 72 3.12 24.82 -7.47
C THR A 72 2.60 24.83 -8.90
N THR A 73 3.34 24.27 -9.86
CA THR A 73 3.09 24.31 -11.30
C THR A 73 3.02 25.72 -11.90
N TYR A 74 3.31 26.76 -11.11
CA TYR A 74 3.19 28.16 -11.53
C TYR A 74 4.15 28.44 -12.70
N LYS A 75 3.56 28.80 -13.85
CA LYS A 75 4.24 29.05 -15.14
C LYS A 75 4.94 27.85 -15.79
N ARG A 76 4.59 26.63 -15.41
CA ARG A 76 5.08 25.43 -16.10
C ARG A 76 4.48 25.39 -17.52
N ARG A 77 5.31 25.50 -18.56
CA ARG A 77 4.90 25.27 -19.96
C ARG A 77 4.98 23.77 -20.25
N LEU A 78 3.91 23.24 -20.86
CA LEU A 78 3.81 21.87 -21.35
C LEU A 78 4.63 21.70 -22.63
#